data_AF-A0A833T6R3-F1
#
_entry.id   AF-A0A833T6R3-F1
#
_cell.length_a   1.000
_cell.length_b   1.000
_cell.length_c   1.000
_cell.angle_alpha   90.00
_cell.angle_beta   90.00
_cell.angle_gamma   90.00
#
_symmetry.space_group_name_H-M   'P 1'
#
loop_
_entity.id
_entity.type
_entity.pdbx_description
1 polymer ?
#
loop_
_entity_poly.entity_id
_entity_poly.type
_entity_poly.pdbx_seq_one_letter_code
_entity_poly.pdbx_strand_id
1 'polypeptide(L)'
;MRALLWIGATLLSGGRWIHEVYAAGGLDTATTAEICARTQEEIRNLLINKDQETNGVAGNTLVANDCKELIEADVMDARSDEDQKSLCGNSCYDALNAKYKIMLDNDCYASDDADEEASGKLQGAAYQIACQTNVDGKYCSFFTPVPMLGELVKEAGTSYSLCDDIVSELGCCFQSYRQYMLLGTAASVVAMDEAQKECTDDGVGGLDQMCPCSYNQHAFTTTTFCSRKLQHLLTASQKSMN
;
A
#
# COMPACT_ATOMS: atom_id res chain seq x y z
N MET A 1 -5.04 12.93 70.98
CA MET A 1 -4.02 13.41 70.03
C MET A 1 -4.72 14.12 68.89
N ARG A 2 -4.37 15.40 68.69
CA ARG A 2 -4.40 16.27 67.49
C ARG A 2 -5.26 15.85 66.28
N ALA A 3 -5.92 16.72 65.53
CA ALA A 3 -6.40 18.11 65.63
C ALA A 3 -7.22 18.33 64.35
N LEU A 4 -8.37 19.00 64.44
CA LEU A 4 -9.05 19.61 63.28
C LEU A 4 -8.17 20.73 62.69
N LEU A 5 -8.27 20.96 61.38
CA LEU A 5 -8.32 22.31 60.77
C LEU A 5 -8.66 22.26 59.28
N TRP A 6 -9.83 22.80 58.96
CA TRP A 6 -10.19 23.47 57.71
C TRP A 6 -9.26 24.66 57.47
N ILE A 7 -8.75 24.88 56.25
CA ILE A 7 -8.52 26.23 55.67
C ILE A 7 -8.63 26.14 54.13
N GLY A 8 -9.49 26.98 53.57
CA GLY A 8 -9.48 27.34 52.15
C GLY A 8 -8.58 28.56 51.86
N ALA A 9 -8.18 28.66 50.59
CA ALA A 9 -7.79 29.85 49.82
C ALA A 9 -6.84 30.90 50.45
N THR A 10 -5.70 31.10 49.77
CA THR A 10 -5.13 32.44 49.58
C THR A 10 -4.60 32.61 48.16
N LEU A 11 -5.10 33.67 47.51
CA LEU A 11 -4.64 34.26 46.25
C LEU A 11 -3.17 34.72 46.33
N LEU A 12 -2.49 34.80 45.17
CA LEU A 12 -2.00 36.07 44.59
C LEU A 12 -1.19 35.87 43.31
N SER A 13 -1.38 36.83 42.39
CA SER A 13 -0.71 37.04 41.09
C SER A 13 -1.08 36.03 40.01
N GLY A 14 -1.46 36.39 38.79
CA GLY A 14 -1.44 37.65 38.06
C GLY A 14 -1.72 37.23 36.62
N GLY A 15 -2.60 37.94 35.93
CA GLY A 15 -3.17 37.48 34.67
C GLY A 15 -2.13 37.22 33.58
N ARG A 16 -2.46 36.27 32.70
CA ARG A 16 -2.54 36.53 31.26
C ARG A 16 -3.10 35.30 30.57
N TRP A 17 -4.15 35.54 29.80
CA TRP A 17 -4.44 34.81 28.58
C TRP A 17 -3.14 34.70 27.78
N ILE A 18 -2.66 33.49 27.57
CA ILE A 18 -1.69 33.24 26.50
C ILE A 18 -2.50 32.99 25.25
N HIS A 19 -3.02 34.08 24.68
CA HIS A 19 -2.97 34.21 23.23
C HIS A 19 -1.51 34.49 22.91
N GLU A 20 -0.79 33.50 22.39
CA GLU A 20 0.35 33.77 21.53
C GLU A 20 0.09 33.18 20.16
N VAL A 21 -0.19 34.12 19.27
CA VAL A 21 -0.20 33.99 17.83
C VAL A 21 1.26 33.82 17.38
N TYR A 22 1.54 32.74 16.65
CA TYR A 22 2.49 32.72 15.54
C TYR A 22 1.69 32.22 14.33
N ALA A 23 1.83 32.69 13.10
CA ALA A 23 2.35 33.90 12.50
C ALA A 23 1.80 33.84 11.07
N ALA A 24 1.31 34.94 10.52
CA ALA A 24 1.08 35.00 9.08
C ALA A 24 2.46 35.05 8.40
N GLY A 25 2.82 33.99 7.66
CA GLY A 25 3.95 33.98 6.73
C GLY A 25 4.84 32.73 6.82
N GLY A 26 4.65 31.81 5.88
CA GLY A 26 5.56 30.70 5.60
C GLY A 26 4.82 29.64 4.78
N LEU A 27 5.42 29.08 3.74
CA LEU A 27 4.85 27.91 3.07
C LEU A 27 4.56 26.85 4.14
N ASP A 28 3.31 26.41 4.29
CA ASP A 28 2.93 25.27 5.13
C ASP A 28 3.60 24.00 4.59
N THR A 29 4.87 23.81 4.91
CA THR A 29 5.53 22.52 4.75
C THR A 29 5.34 21.77 6.05
N ALA A 30 4.20 21.06 6.17
CA ALA A 30 3.99 20.11 7.24
C ALA A 30 5.19 19.14 7.32
N THR A 31 5.64 18.84 8.53
CA THR A 31 6.71 17.86 8.75
C THR A 31 6.23 16.45 8.39
N THR A 32 7.16 15.54 8.09
CA THR A 32 6.85 14.12 7.84
C THR A 32 5.99 13.51 8.95
N ALA A 33 6.35 13.74 10.21
CA ALA A 33 5.59 13.22 11.35
C ALA A 33 4.13 13.73 11.39
N GLU A 34 3.91 15.01 11.08
CA GLU A 34 2.56 15.59 11.01
C GLU A 34 1.76 15.00 9.84
N ILE A 35 2.40 14.78 8.68
CA ILE A 35 1.77 14.15 7.52
C ILE A 35 1.35 12.72 7.86
N CYS A 36 2.24 11.94 8.49
CA CYS A 36 1.96 10.56 8.88
C CYS A 36 0.82 10.48 9.90
N ALA A 37 0.88 11.27 10.98
CA ALA A 37 -0.15 11.27 12.02
C ALA A 37 -1.52 11.66 11.47
N ARG A 38 -1.58 12.74 10.66
CA ARG A 38 -2.82 13.18 10.01
C ARG A 38 -3.37 12.12 9.07
N THR A 39 -2.52 11.51 8.24
CA THR A 39 -2.95 10.49 7.27
C THR A 39 -3.47 9.23 7.98
N GLN A 40 -2.85 8.82 9.09
CA GLN A 40 -3.37 7.73 9.93
C GLN A 40 -4.74 8.06 10.53
N GLU A 41 -4.94 9.29 11.01
CA GLU A 41 -6.24 9.74 11.50
C GLU A 41 -7.30 9.75 10.39
N GLU A 42 -6.94 10.23 9.19
CA GLU A 42 -7.82 10.19 8.02
C GLU A 42 -8.19 8.76 7.62
N ILE A 43 -7.25 7.80 7.65
CA ILE A 43 -7.56 6.38 7.42
C ILE A 43 -8.55 5.88 8.47
N ARG A 44 -8.34 6.18 9.76
CA ARG A 44 -9.29 5.77 10.82
C ARG A 44 -10.67 6.37 10.62
N ASN A 45 -10.75 7.64 10.19
CA ASN A 45 -12.01 8.31 9.94
C ASN A 45 -12.78 7.69 8.75
N LEU A 46 -12.08 7.15 7.75
CA LEU A 46 -12.72 6.39 6.66
C LEU A 46 -13.44 5.13 7.16
N LEU A 47 -13.02 4.55 8.29
CA LEU A 47 -13.63 3.34 8.87
C LEU A 47 -14.89 3.62 9.70
N ILE A 48 -15.16 4.90 9.98
CA ILE A 48 -16.29 5.34 10.78
C ILE A 48 -17.35 5.88 9.82
N ASN A 49 -18.61 5.47 9.96
CA ASN A 49 -19.67 6.09 9.17
C ASN A 49 -20.11 7.44 9.79
N LYS A 50 -20.77 8.28 8.98
CA LYS A 50 -21.19 9.64 9.39
C LYS A 50 -22.05 9.67 10.66
N ASP A 51 -22.84 8.64 10.89
CA ASP A 51 -23.68 8.52 12.09
C ASP A 51 -22.83 8.25 13.35
N GLN A 52 -21.79 7.43 13.24
CA GLN A 52 -20.84 7.17 14.33
C GLN A 52 -19.88 8.33 14.57
N GLU A 53 -19.55 9.11 13.55
CA GLU A 53 -18.84 10.38 13.68
C GLU A 53 -19.67 11.39 14.49
N THR A 54 -20.98 11.46 14.23
CA THR A 54 -21.89 12.43 14.86
C THR A 54 -22.33 12.00 16.26
N ASN A 55 -22.61 10.71 16.46
CA ASN A 55 -23.27 10.20 17.68
C ASN A 55 -22.35 9.34 18.57
N GLY A 56 -21.09 9.15 18.16
CA GLY A 56 -20.15 8.25 18.82
C GLY A 56 -20.37 6.78 18.48
N VAL A 57 -19.36 5.96 18.77
CA VAL A 57 -19.41 4.50 18.54
C VAL A 57 -20.15 3.83 19.70
N ALA A 58 -21.37 3.36 19.44
CA ALA A 58 -22.12 2.56 20.41
C ALA A 58 -21.55 1.13 20.50
N GLY A 59 -21.23 0.66 21.71
CA GLY A 59 -20.90 -0.75 21.97
C GLY A 59 -19.59 -1.26 21.35
N ASN A 60 -18.59 -0.38 21.15
CA ASN A 60 -17.28 -0.72 20.58
C ASN A 60 -17.32 -1.38 19.18
N THR A 61 -18.44 -1.31 18.45
CA THR A 61 -18.57 -1.93 17.13
C THR A 61 -18.75 -0.86 16.07
N LEU A 62 -17.81 -0.76 15.14
CA LEU A 62 -17.96 0.07 13.94
C LEU A 62 -19.01 -0.55 13.02
N VAL A 63 -19.96 0.25 12.56
CA VAL A 63 -20.94 -0.17 11.54
C VAL A 63 -20.17 -0.41 10.24
N ALA A 64 -20.48 -1.50 9.54
CA ALA A 64 -19.84 -1.82 8.27
C ALA A 64 -20.01 -0.66 7.27
N ASN A 65 -18.91 -0.30 6.60
CA ASN A 65 -18.86 0.59 5.46
C ASN A 65 -17.82 0.04 4.47
N ASP A 66 -17.84 0.53 3.24
CA ASP A 66 -16.99 0.00 2.16
C ASP A 66 -15.49 0.02 2.52
N CYS A 67 -15.02 1.04 3.24
CA CYS A 67 -13.62 1.15 3.68
C CYS A 67 -13.26 0.10 4.73
N LYS A 68 -14.17 -0.13 5.68
CA LYS A 68 -14.00 -1.12 6.73
C LYS A 68 -14.02 -2.52 6.14
N GLU A 69 -14.97 -2.82 5.24
CA GLU A 69 -15.02 -4.09 4.52
C GLU A 69 -13.74 -4.31 3.69
N LEU A 70 -13.22 -3.27 3.06
CA LEU A 70 -11.98 -3.35 2.29
C LEU A 70 -10.75 -3.63 3.17
N ILE A 71 -10.61 -2.95 4.32
CA ILE A 71 -9.51 -3.24 5.26
C ILE A 71 -9.66 -4.64 5.87
N GLU A 72 -10.88 -5.06 6.23
CA GLU A 72 -11.15 -6.38 6.81
C GLU A 72 -10.96 -7.52 5.80
N ALA A 73 -11.24 -7.29 4.52
CA ALA A 73 -10.96 -8.24 3.45
C ALA A 73 -9.46 -8.45 3.22
N ASP A 74 -8.63 -7.51 3.68
CA ASP A 74 -7.19 -7.39 3.48
C ASP A 74 -6.79 -7.50 2.00
N VAL A 75 -6.27 -6.41 1.44
CA VAL A 75 -5.77 -6.41 0.06
C VAL A 75 -4.67 -7.46 -0.15
N MET A 76 -3.96 -7.84 0.91
CA MET A 76 -3.00 -8.92 0.84
C MET A 76 -3.67 -10.29 0.75
N ASP A 77 -4.89 -10.52 1.22
CA ASP A 77 -5.49 -11.86 1.23
C ASP A 77 -6.26 -12.23 -0.06
N ALA A 78 -6.48 -11.29 -0.98
CA ALA A 78 -7.16 -11.56 -2.25
C ALA A 78 -6.25 -12.26 -3.27
N ARG A 79 -6.37 -13.58 -3.34
CA ARG A 79 -5.51 -14.44 -4.18
C ARG A 79 -6.11 -14.83 -5.55
N SER A 80 -7.40 -14.60 -5.75
CA SER A 80 -8.10 -14.96 -6.99
C SER A 80 -8.43 -13.73 -7.84
N ASP A 81 -8.67 -13.94 -9.14
CA ASP A 81 -9.16 -12.88 -10.03
C ASP A 81 -10.53 -12.37 -9.56
N GLU A 82 -11.39 -13.23 -9.02
CA GLU A 82 -12.68 -12.84 -8.47
C GLU A 82 -12.53 -11.95 -7.22
N ASP A 83 -11.66 -12.31 -6.29
CA ASP A 83 -11.42 -11.54 -5.06
C ASP A 83 -10.78 -10.19 -5.39
N GLN A 84 -9.76 -10.18 -6.26
CA GLN A 84 -9.13 -8.94 -6.72
C GLN A 84 -10.14 -8.05 -7.43
N LYS A 85 -10.98 -8.61 -8.30
CA LYS A 85 -12.05 -7.83 -8.95
C LYS A 85 -13.03 -7.23 -7.95
N SER A 86 -13.37 -7.96 -6.89
CA SER A 86 -14.23 -7.46 -5.81
C SER A 86 -13.56 -6.32 -5.04
N LEU A 87 -12.29 -6.48 -4.65
CA LEU A 87 -11.51 -5.42 -3.98
C LEU A 87 -11.40 -4.17 -4.84
N CYS A 88 -11.04 -4.32 -6.12
CA CYS A 88 -10.87 -3.21 -7.06
C CYS A 88 -12.20 -2.55 -7.46
N GLY A 89 -13.32 -3.23 -7.24
CA GLY A 89 -14.66 -2.69 -7.40
C GLY A 89 -15.20 -1.97 -6.16
N ASN A 90 -14.50 -2.05 -5.02
CA ASN A 90 -14.92 -1.42 -3.77
C ASN A 90 -14.86 0.11 -3.89
N SER A 91 -15.91 0.81 -3.46
CA SER A 91 -16.01 2.26 -3.66
C SER A 91 -14.98 3.07 -2.85
N CYS A 92 -14.42 2.49 -1.79
CA CYS A 92 -13.39 3.11 -0.97
C CYS A 92 -11.95 2.83 -1.43
N TYR A 93 -11.75 1.99 -2.45
CA TYR A 93 -10.41 1.59 -2.87
C TYR A 93 -9.52 2.78 -3.21
N ASP A 94 -10.00 3.72 -4.04
CA ASP A 94 -9.24 4.92 -4.41
C ASP A 94 -8.89 5.80 -3.20
N ALA A 95 -9.80 5.91 -2.24
CA ALA A 95 -9.58 6.72 -1.04
C ALA A 95 -8.47 6.10 -0.17
N LEU A 96 -8.55 4.80 0.13
CA LEU A 96 -7.53 4.11 0.91
C LEU A 96 -6.19 4.04 0.17
N ASN A 97 -6.20 3.69 -1.12
CA ASN A 97 -5.00 3.66 -1.94
C ASN A 97 -4.28 5.02 -1.96
N ALA A 98 -5.01 6.13 -2.04
CA ALA A 98 -4.42 7.47 -1.94
C ALA A 98 -3.80 7.76 -0.56
N LYS A 99 -4.41 7.31 0.55
CA LYS A 99 -3.83 7.48 1.88
C LYS A 99 -2.58 6.63 2.08
N TYR A 100 -2.62 5.37 1.66
CA TYR A 100 -1.44 4.49 1.72
C TYR A 100 -0.31 4.99 0.82
N LYS A 101 -0.62 5.61 -0.32
CA LYS A 101 0.38 6.31 -1.12
C LYS A 101 1.08 7.42 -0.33
N ILE A 102 0.31 8.28 0.34
CA ILE A 102 0.88 9.38 1.13
C ILE A 102 1.77 8.82 2.25
N MET A 103 1.33 7.74 2.90
CA MET A 103 2.13 7.06 3.93
C MET A 103 3.47 6.56 3.39
N LEU A 104 3.47 5.92 2.20
CA LEU A 104 4.69 5.44 1.54
C LEU A 104 5.61 6.59 1.09
N ASP A 105 5.06 7.60 0.42
CA ASP A 105 5.83 8.74 -0.11
C ASP A 105 6.49 9.58 1.00
N ASN A 106 6.01 9.44 2.25
CA ASN A 106 6.54 10.15 3.43
C ASN A 106 7.22 9.21 4.43
N ASP A 107 7.54 7.97 4.06
CA ASP A 107 8.25 7.00 4.92
C ASP A 107 7.60 6.81 6.31
N CYS A 108 6.26 6.81 6.35
CA CYS A 108 5.48 6.74 7.59
C CYS A 108 5.53 5.38 8.30
N TYR A 109 6.24 4.41 7.72
CA TYR A 109 6.43 3.06 8.23
C TYR A 109 7.84 2.83 8.81
N ALA A 110 8.69 3.86 8.84
CA ALA A 110 10.02 3.76 9.42
C ALA A 110 9.95 3.19 10.84
N SER A 111 10.68 2.11 11.08
CA SER A 111 10.76 1.41 12.37
C SER A 111 12.22 1.06 12.68
N ASP A 112 12.54 0.86 13.96
CA ASP A 112 13.83 0.28 14.35
C ASP A 112 13.85 -1.26 14.15
N ASP A 113 12.67 -1.87 14.02
CA ASP A 113 12.50 -3.26 13.58
C ASP A 113 12.27 -3.32 12.06
N ALA A 114 13.23 -3.93 11.36
CA ALA A 114 13.21 -4.05 9.90
C ALA A 114 12.06 -4.92 9.37
N ASP A 115 11.60 -5.92 10.14
CA ASP A 115 10.49 -6.77 9.75
C ASP A 115 9.15 -6.02 9.91
N GLU A 116 9.01 -5.22 10.98
CA GLU A 116 7.84 -4.34 11.15
C GLU A 116 7.77 -3.25 10.08
N GLU A 117 8.91 -2.60 9.77
CA GLU A 117 8.99 -1.61 8.70
C GLU A 117 8.61 -2.22 7.35
N ALA A 118 9.20 -3.37 7.02
CA ALA A 118 8.90 -4.09 5.77
C ALA A 118 7.42 -4.47 5.69
N SER A 119 6.86 -5.03 6.75
CA SER A 119 5.44 -5.40 6.81
C SER A 119 4.52 -4.20 6.56
N GLY A 120 4.79 -3.05 7.21
CA GLY A 120 4.03 -1.82 7.00
C GLY A 120 4.12 -1.29 5.56
N LYS A 121 5.34 -1.27 4.99
CA LYS A 121 5.56 -0.82 3.61
C LYS A 121 4.88 -1.74 2.60
N LEU A 122 4.97 -3.06 2.79
CA LEU A 122 4.31 -4.06 1.95
C LEU A 122 2.78 -3.89 2.01
N GLN A 123 2.19 -3.74 3.20
CA GLN A 123 0.74 -3.49 3.33
C GLN A 123 0.31 -2.24 2.56
N GLY A 124 1.03 -1.13 2.71
CA GLY A 124 0.71 0.11 1.99
C GLY A 124 0.86 -0.03 0.47
N ALA A 125 1.89 -0.76 0.03
CA ALA A 125 2.16 -0.98 -1.38
C ALA A 125 1.23 -2.01 -2.03
N ALA A 126 0.62 -2.90 -1.25
CA ALA A 126 -0.35 -3.86 -1.76
C ALA A 126 -1.55 -3.15 -2.43
N TYR A 127 -2.03 -2.03 -1.86
CA TYR A 127 -3.06 -1.18 -2.49
C TYR A 127 -2.63 -0.53 -3.82
N GLN A 128 -1.32 -0.44 -4.08
CA GLN A 128 -0.83 0.11 -5.33
C GLN A 128 -0.76 -0.94 -6.44
N ILE A 129 -0.60 -2.22 -6.10
CA ILE A 129 -0.33 -3.31 -7.04
C ILE A 129 -1.51 -4.28 -7.24
N ALA A 130 -2.40 -4.45 -6.25
CA ALA A 130 -3.44 -5.48 -6.27
C ALA A 130 -4.37 -5.43 -7.50
N CYS A 131 -4.72 -4.22 -7.94
CA CYS A 131 -5.56 -4.01 -9.12
C CYS A 131 -4.83 -4.00 -10.47
N GLN A 132 -3.59 -4.48 -10.51
CA GLN A 132 -2.85 -4.62 -11.75
C GLN A 132 -3.23 -5.91 -12.46
N THR A 133 -3.48 -5.84 -13.77
CA THR A 133 -3.69 -6.99 -14.63
C THR A 133 -2.51 -7.21 -15.57
N ASN A 134 -2.39 -8.44 -16.09
CA ASN A 134 -1.50 -8.77 -17.19
C ASN A 134 -2.14 -8.42 -18.55
N VAL A 135 -1.45 -8.79 -19.64
CA VAL A 135 -1.91 -8.55 -21.02
C VAL A 135 -3.22 -9.28 -21.37
N ASP A 136 -3.53 -10.37 -20.68
CA ASP A 136 -4.74 -11.17 -20.89
C ASP A 136 -5.91 -10.72 -20.00
N GLY A 137 -5.71 -9.67 -19.20
CA GLY A 137 -6.72 -9.13 -18.29
C GLY A 137 -6.92 -9.95 -17.01
N LYS A 138 -6.06 -10.95 -16.75
CA LYS A 138 -6.01 -11.63 -15.45
C LYS A 138 -5.32 -10.73 -14.45
N TYR A 139 -5.77 -10.72 -13.20
CA TYR A 139 -5.08 -9.95 -12.18
C TYR A 139 -3.70 -10.55 -11.95
N CYS A 140 -2.75 -9.70 -11.54
CA CYS A 140 -1.51 -10.13 -10.93
C CYS A 140 -1.79 -10.67 -9.50
N SER A 141 -2.86 -11.46 -9.35
CA SER A 141 -3.46 -12.00 -8.12
C SER A 141 -2.63 -13.12 -7.49
N PHE A 142 -1.71 -13.72 -8.27
CA PHE A 142 -0.75 -14.73 -7.82
C PHE A 142 0.28 -14.25 -6.79
N PHE A 143 0.19 -13.00 -6.30
CA PHE A 143 1.24 -12.30 -5.55
C PHE A 143 0.79 -11.65 -4.24
N THR A 144 -0.46 -11.81 -3.87
CA THR A 144 -1.01 -11.31 -2.61
C THR A 144 -1.72 -12.49 -1.96
N PRO A 145 -1.27 -13.00 -0.78
CA PRO A 145 -0.33 -12.48 0.20
C PRO A 145 1.05 -13.13 -0.03
N VAL A 146 1.90 -13.16 0.99
CA VAL A 146 2.88 -14.24 1.16
C VAL A 146 2.11 -15.57 0.98
N PRO A 147 2.14 -16.19 -0.22
CA PRO A 147 3.27 -16.97 -0.67
C PRO A 147 4.49 -16.17 -1.04
N MET A 148 5.63 -16.53 -0.44
CA MET A 148 6.86 -16.43 -1.21
C MET A 148 6.63 -17.14 -2.57
N LEU A 149 7.41 -16.80 -3.59
CA LEU A 149 7.67 -17.72 -4.71
C LEU A 149 7.73 -19.19 -4.20
N GLY A 150 8.28 -19.39 -3.00
CA GLY A 150 8.22 -20.60 -2.17
C GLY A 150 6.87 -21.31 -1.95
N GLU A 151 5.69 -20.67 -1.80
CA GLU A 151 4.42 -21.43 -1.77
C GLU A 151 3.87 -21.74 -3.16
N LEU A 152 4.13 -20.91 -4.18
CA LEU A 152 3.84 -21.29 -5.58
C LEU A 152 4.67 -22.54 -5.96
N VAL A 153 5.94 -22.52 -5.59
CA VAL A 153 6.87 -23.65 -5.62
C VAL A 153 6.32 -24.86 -4.85
N LYS A 154 5.73 -24.65 -3.67
CA LYS A 154 5.17 -25.72 -2.84
C LYS A 154 3.87 -26.30 -3.41
N GLU A 155 3.00 -25.46 -3.97
CA GLU A 155 1.72 -25.82 -4.58
C GLU A 155 1.93 -26.51 -5.93
N ALA A 156 2.91 -26.08 -6.71
CA ALA A 156 3.28 -26.71 -7.98
C ALA A 156 3.95 -28.10 -7.78
N GLY A 157 4.30 -28.46 -6.54
CA GLY A 157 4.73 -29.79 -6.14
C GLY A 157 6.23 -30.04 -6.35
N THR A 158 6.64 -31.30 -6.56
CA THR A 158 8.07 -31.66 -6.74
C THR A 158 8.50 -31.74 -8.20
N SER A 159 7.62 -31.38 -9.14
CA SER A 159 7.81 -31.62 -10.58
C SER A 159 7.67 -30.37 -11.44
N TYR A 160 7.66 -29.18 -10.83
CA TYR A 160 7.52 -27.92 -11.56
C TYR A 160 8.87 -27.31 -11.90
N SER A 161 8.90 -26.55 -12.99
CA SER A 161 9.96 -25.64 -13.37
C SER A 161 9.62 -24.25 -12.85
N LEU A 162 10.46 -23.68 -11.99
CA LEU A 162 10.28 -22.30 -11.52
C LEU A 162 10.14 -21.33 -12.69
N CYS A 163 10.91 -21.55 -13.75
CA CYS A 163 11.00 -20.65 -14.87
C CYS A 163 9.86 -20.84 -15.87
N ASP A 164 9.54 -22.09 -16.23
CA ASP A 164 8.50 -22.36 -17.23
C ASP A 164 7.09 -22.29 -16.65
N ASP A 165 6.88 -22.83 -15.43
CA ASP A 165 5.53 -23.02 -14.87
C ASP A 165 5.08 -21.84 -14.00
N ILE A 166 6.01 -21.02 -13.49
CA ILE A 166 5.71 -19.91 -12.58
C ILE A 166 6.15 -18.58 -13.22
N VAL A 167 7.45 -18.34 -13.36
CA VAL A 167 7.97 -17.02 -13.74
C VAL A 167 7.56 -16.61 -15.16
N SER A 168 7.55 -17.55 -16.11
CA SER A 168 7.07 -17.32 -17.48
C SER A 168 5.58 -16.96 -17.52
N GLU A 169 4.72 -17.67 -16.77
CA GLU A 169 3.28 -17.41 -16.71
C GLU A 169 2.94 -16.04 -16.08
N LEU A 170 3.78 -15.58 -15.16
CA LEU A 170 3.61 -14.28 -14.52
C LEU A 170 3.92 -13.12 -15.48
N GLY A 171 4.81 -13.34 -16.46
CA GLY A 171 5.18 -12.36 -17.48
C GLY A 171 5.53 -10.99 -16.88
N CYS A 172 4.83 -9.95 -17.32
CA CYS A 172 5.09 -8.58 -16.84
C CYS A 172 4.77 -8.36 -15.35
N CYS A 173 3.93 -9.21 -14.75
CA CYS A 173 3.59 -9.11 -13.34
C CYS A 173 4.79 -9.50 -12.46
N PHE A 174 5.69 -10.36 -12.94
CA PHE A 174 6.90 -10.74 -12.20
C PHE A 174 7.75 -9.52 -11.84
N GLN A 175 8.01 -8.64 -12.81
CA GLN A 175 8.84 -7.47 -12.56
C GLN A 175 8.13 -6.44 -11.67
N SER A 176 6.82 -6.27 -11.83
CA SER A 176 6.01 -5.44 -10.93
C SER A 176 6.05 -5.95 -9.49
N TYR A 177 5.95 -7.27 -9.30
CA TYR A 177 6.09 -7.91 -8.00
C TYR A 177 7.50 -7.77 -7.45
N ARG A 178 8.54 -7.89 -8.28
CA ARG A 178 9.92 -7.63 -7.86
C ARG A 178 10.08 -6.20 -7.34
N GLN A 179 9.47 -5.18 -7.96
CA GLN A 179 9.45 -3.81 -7.43
C GLN A 179 8.72 -3.71 -6.08
N TYR A 180 7.63 -4.45 -5.91
CA TYR A 180 6.93 -4.56 -4.63
C TYR A 180 7.82 -5.17 -3.54
N MET A 181 8.55 -6.25 -3.84
CA MET A 181 9.44 -6.92 -2.88
C MET A 181 10.69 -6.11 -2.51
N LEU A 182 11.03 -5.03 -3.24
CA LEU A 182 12.05 -4.06 -2.81
C LEU A 182 11.68 -3.33 -1.51
N LEU A 183 10.39 -3.31 -1.15
CA LEU A 183 9.88 -2.78 0.11
C LEU A 183 9.88 -3.82 1.24
N GLY A 184 10.16 -5.08 0.92
CA GLY A 184 10.24 -6.16 1.87
C GLY A 184 11.61 -6.29 2.53
N THR A 185 11.88 -7.47 3.09
CA THR A 185 13.16 -7.77 3.73
C THR A 185 14.27 -8.00 2.69
N ALA A 186 15.53 -7.84 3.11
CA ALA A 186 16.69 -8.13 2.24
C ALA A 186 16.67 -9.57 1.66
N ALA A 187 16.19 -10.54 2.44
CA ALA A 187 16.03 -11.92 1.98
C ALA A 187 15.02 -12.04 0.82
N SER A 188 13.94 -11.28 0.88
CA SER A 188 12.93 -11.25 -0.17
C SER A 188 13.47 -10.66 -1.47
N VAL A 189 14.27 -9.60 -1.38
CA VAL A 189 14.94 -8.98 -2.53
C VAL A 189 15.91 -9.97 -3.19
N VAL A 190 16.75 -10.63 -2.40
CA VAL A 190 17.70 -11.64 -2.91
C VAL A 190 16.96 -12.78 -3.61
N ALA A 191 15.89 -13.30 -3.02
CA ALA A 191 15.10 -14.38 -3.63
C ALA A 191 14.52 -13.98 -5.00
N MET A 192 14.04 -12.73 -5.15
CA MET A 192 13.54 -12.24 -6.43
C MET A 192 14.64 -12.02 -7.46
N ASP A 193 15.81 -11.56 -7.04
CA ASP A 193 16.98 -11.37 -7.91
C ASP A 193 17.53 -12.71 -8.41
N GLU A 194 17.59 -13.72 -7.53
CA GLU A 194 17.99 -15.08 -7.88
C GLU A 194 17.02 -15.71 -8.88
N ALA A 195 15.71 -15.63 -8.62
CA ALA A 195 14.69 -16.14 -9.55
C ALA A 195 14.74 -15.43 -10.92
N GLN A 196 14.94 -14.11 -10.95
CA GLN A 196 15.09 -13.38 -12.20
C GLN A 196 16.30 -13.87 -12.98
N LYS A 197 17.43 -14.05 -12.29
CA LYS A 197 18.68 -14.48 -12.93
C LYS A 197 18.55 -15.90 -13.47
N GLU A 198 18.10 -16.84 -12.65
CA GLU A 198 17.91 -18.25 -13.04
C GLU A 198 17.04 -18.36 -14.29
N CYS A 199 15.89 -17.68 -14.30
CA CYS A 199 14.98 -17.78 -15.43
C CYS A 199 15.43 -17.01 -16.67
N THR A 200 16.22 -15.95 -16.50
CA THR A 200 16.86 -15.30 -17.65
C THR A 200 17.93 -16.20 -18.26
N ASP A 201 18.72 -16.89 -17.43
CA ASP A 201 19.75 -17.83 -17.87
C ASP A 201 19.12 -19.05 -18.59
N ASP A 202 17.92 -19.46 -18.19
CA ASP A 202 17.09 -20.50 -18.85
C ASP A 202 16.35 -20.00 -20.11
N GLY A 203 16.45 -18.72 -20.45
CA GLY A 203 15.95 -18.14 -21.69
C GLY A 203 14.53 -17.54 -21.61
N VAL A 204 13.95 -17.39 -20.41
CA VAL A 204 12.68 -16.68 -20.21
C VAL A 204 12.88 -15.18 -20.48
N GLY A 205 12.15 -14.66 -21.47
CA GLY A 205 12.22 -13.26 -21.89
C GLY A 205 11.22 -12.35 -21.19
N GLY A 206 11.48 -11.03 -21.20
CA GLY A 206 10.53 -10.02 -20.73
C GLY A 206 10.44 -9.84 -19.21
N LEU A 207 11.28 -10.55 -18.44
CA LEU A 207 11.33 -10.44 -16.98
C LEU A 207 11.87 -9.09 -16.47
N ASP A 208 12.41 -8.26 -17.35
CA ASP A 208 12.85 -6.89 -17.05
C ASP A 208 11.74 -5.85 -17.25
N GLN A 209 10.58 -6.24 -17.79
CA GLN A 209 9.49 -5.33 -18.17
C GLN A 209 8.32 -5.40 -17.19
N MET A 210 8.06 -4.30 -16.50
CA MET A 210 6.84 -4.15 -15.69
C MET A 210 5.61 -4.03 -16.58
N CYS A 211 4.46 -4.49 -16.06
CA CYS A 211 3.20 -4.30 -16.78
C CYS A 211 2.91 -2.82 -17.03
N PRO A 212 2.30 -2.49 -18.17
CA PRO A 212 1.84 -1.14 -18.44
C PRO A 212 0.90 -0.61 -17.35
N CYS A 213 1.05 0.66 -16.95
CA CYS A 213 0.14 1.30 -16.00
C CYS A 213 -1.29 1.41 -16.53
N SER A 214 -1.52 1.27 -17.84
CA SER A 214 -2.87 1.15 -18.40
C SER A 214 -3.61 -0.11 -17.96
N TYR A 215 -2.89 -1.09 -17.39
CA TYR A 215 -3.46 -2.32 -16.85
C TYR A 215 -3.72 -2.24 -15.34
N ASN A 216 -3.60 -1.06 -14.73
CA ASN A 216 -4.01 -0.82 -13.36
C ASN A 216 -4.83 0.46 -13.32
N GLN A 217 -6.15 0.32 -13.17
CA GLN A 217 -7.07 1.45 -13.21
C GLN A 217 -6.87 2.46 -12.06
N HIS A 218 -6.23 2.04 -10.97
CA HIS A 218 -5.95 2.85 -9.79
C HIS A 218 -4.48 3.31 -9.72
N ALA A 219 -3.70 3.09 -10.78
CA ALA A 219 -2.27 3.43 -10.79
C ALA A 219 -2.04 4.94 -10.76
N PHE A 220 -1.25 5.39 -9.80
CA PHE A 220 -0.84 6.78 -9.72
C PHE A 220 0.16 7.16 -10.82
N THR A 221 0.08 8.43 -11.21
CA THR A 221 1.20 9.31 -11.57
C THR A 221 2.61 8.72 -11.48
N THR A 222 3.00 8.57 -10.23
CA THR A 222 4.37 8.42 -9.76
C THR A 222 4.64 7.01 -9.25
N THR A 223 3.73 6.06 -9.49
CA THR A 223 3.92 4.70 -9.01
C THR A 223 5.13 4.04 -9.70
N THR A 224 5.84 3.22 -8.93
CA THR A 224 7.00 2.45 -9.39
C THR A 224 6.66 1.01 -9.74
N PHE A 225 5.41 0.57 -9.52
CA PHE A 225 5.00 -0.82 -9.71
C PHE A 225 4.57 -1.15 -11.15
N CYS A 226 4.38 -0.15 -12.01
CA CYS A 226 4.00 -0.35 -13.41
C CYS A 226 4.79 0.59 -14.34
N SER A 227 4.88 0.24 -15.62
CA SER A 227 5.57 1.05 -16.63
C SER A 227 4.61 1.95 -17.40
N ARG A 228 4.98 3.21 -17.61
CA ARG A 228 4.28 4.11 -18.53
C ARG A 228 4.79 4.02 -19.97
N LYS A 229 5.72 3.10 -20.25
CA LYS A 229 6.42 2.95 -21.54
C LYS A 229 5.54 2.34 -22.66
N LEU A 230 4.26 2.73 -22.75
CA LEU A 230 3.38 2.34 -23.86
C LEU A 230 2.84 3.52 -24.70
N GLN A 231 3.38 4.73 -24.57
CA GLN A 231 3.02 5.84 -25.49
C GLN A 231 4.00 6.03 -26.66
N HIS A 232 5.21 5.48 -26.61
CA HIS A 232 6.20 5.66 -27.68
C HIS A 232 6.18 4.59 -28.79
N LEU A 233 5.67 3.37 -28.53
CA LEU A 233 5.65 2.31 -29.56
C LEU A 233 4.40 2.38 -30.46
N LEU A 234 3.26 2.82 -29.93
CA LEU A 234 2.03 2.98 -30.73
C LEU A 234 2.07 4.23 -31.63
N THR A 235 2.75 5.30 -31.21
CA THR A 235 2.96 6.48 -32.05
C THR A 235 4.09 6.31 -33.07
N ALA A 236 5.09 5.47 -32.79
CA ALA A 236 6.13 5.12 -33.77
C ALA A 236 5.59 4.26 -34.92
N SER A 237 4.64 3.35 -34.64
CA SER A 237 3.98 2.55 -35.69
C SER A 237 3.07 3.40 -36.59
N GLN A 238 2.34 4.37 -36.03
CA GLN A 238 1.52 5.29 -36.84
C GLN A 238 2.32 6.32 -37.65
N LYS A 239 3.55 6.65 -37.24
CA LYS A 239 4.43 7.55 -38.00
C LYS A 239 5.23 6.85 -39.10
N SER A 240 5.20 5.51 -39.15
CA SER A 240 5.83 4.71 -40.20
C SER A 240 4.87 4.33 -41.33
N MET A 241 3.60 4.73 -41.25
CA MET A 241 2.57 4.45 -42.27
C MET A 241 2.03 5.71 -42.98
N ASN A 242 2.72 6.86 -42.85
CA ASN A 242 2.46 8.08 -43.63
C ASN A 242 3.74 8.57 -44.30
#